data_AF-A0A7C5QN27-F1
#
_entry.id   AF-A0A7C5QN27-F1
#
_cell.length_a   1.000
_cell.length_b   1.000
_cell.length_c   1.000
_cell.angle_alpha   90.00
_cell.angle_beta   90.00
_cell.angle_gamma   90.00
#
_symmetry.space_group_name_H-M   'P 1'
#
loop_
_entity.id
_entity.type
_entity.pdbx_description
1 polymer ?
#
loop_
_entity_poly.entity_id
_entity_poly.type
_entity_poly.pdbx_seq_one_letter_code
_entity_poly.pdbx_strand_id
1 'polypeptide(L)'
;MAPCPPRPRPCLPHVWAGSAPIPHRPRRCPAGLNTASADLPQVPSPQTAIGKPARPRRSRWGCSPMSARMVSPMWRSRARIFPYPCRREAGMLEDLKARVAAESAARGGKARRIALTDSTFRDGQQCLWATRMRTEHMLPAAPLFDAAGFDTLETIAIVQFDGAVIYLREDPFERIRLLRERIRRTPMRGALRSNLLHGFAPLGFDISELFLECQLRAGLREIAFLESLHAWEIIAPGVRKAKELGATTTVAVLYNDAPGYDAAYYESVARDAVTLMTPDRIMFADAGGTMTLEKLREIIPAVRRGMGPEVRLEFNTHC
;
A
#
# COMPACT_ATOMS: atom_id res chain seq x y z
N MET A 1 50.30 -43.33 -2.44
CA MET A 1 50.48 -41.89 -2.69
C MET A 1 49.47 -41.47 -3.75
N ALA A 2 48.34 -40.90 -3.35
CA ALA A 2 47.29 -40.43 -4.26
C ALA A 2 47.58 -38.99 -4.74
N PRO A 3 47.23 -38.62 -5.99
CA PRO A 3 47.61 -37.34 -6.58
C PRO A 3 46.74 -36.17 -6.06
N CYS A 4 47.36 -35.00 -5.97
CA CYS A 4 46.81 -33.74 -5.48
C CYS A 4 45.70 -33.19 -6.40
N PRO A 5 44.59 -32.62 -5.88
CA PRO A 5 43.55 -32.02 -6.70
C PRO A 5 44.00 -30.67 -7.32
N PRO A 6 43.43 -30.25 -8.46
CA PRO A 6 43.85 -29.04 -9.15
C PRO A 6 43.41 -27.77 -8.41
N ARG A 7 44.28 -26.76 -8.40
CA ARG A 7 43.99 -25.44 -7.80
C ARG A 7 42.87 -24.72 -8.57
N PRO A 8 41.99 -23.95 -7.88
CA PRO A 8 40.97 -23.14 -8.55
C PRO A 8 41.62 -21.98 -9.33
N ARG A 9 41.12 -21.73 -10.55
CA ARG A 9 41.52 -20.57 -11.36
C ARG A 9 41.03 -19.27 -10.69
N PRO A 10 41.79 -18.17 -10.77
CA PRO A 10 41.35 -16.88 -10.23
C PRO A 10 40.19 -16.33 -11.08
N CYS A 11 39.10 -15.95 -10.42
CA CYS A 11 38.01 -15.19 -11.03
C CYS A 11 38.52 -13.78 -11.37
N LEU A 12 38.66 -13.48 -12.66
CA LEU A 12 38.86 -12.12 -13.15
C LEU A 12 37.57 -11.30 -12.94
N PRO A 13 37.68 -9.99 -12.64
CA PRO A 13 36.51 -9.13 -12.45
C PRO A 13 35.77 -8.96 -13.77
N HIS A 14 34.47 -9.25 -13.78
CA HIS A 14 33.59 -8.85 -14.87
C HIS A 14 33.46 -7.33 -14.89
N VAL A 15 34.32 -6.69 -15.67
CA VAL A 15 34.18 -5.31 -16.13
C VAL A 15 33.00 -5.28 -17.08
N TRP A 16 31.96 -4.53 -16.73
CA TRP A 16 30.86 -4.22 -17.63
C TRP A 16 31.42 -3.36 -18.77
N ALA A 17 31.50 -3.97 -19.97
CA ALA A 17 31.98 -3.31 -21.16
C ALA A 17 31.03 -2.15 -21.55
N GLY A 18 31.64 -1.04 -21.96
CA GLY A 18 30.99 0.25 -22.13
C GLY A 18 29.89 0.27 -23.18
N SER A 19 28.81 0.97 -22.84
CA SER A 19 27.90 1.56 -23.82
C SER A 19 28.51 2.90 -24.24
N ALA A 20 28.82 3.04 -25.53
CA ALA A 20 29.34 4.28 -26.10
C ALA A 20 28.36 5.46 -25.92
N PRO A 21 28.83 6.70 -25.74
CA PRO A 21 27.98 7.86 -25.61
C PRO A 21 27.26 8.17 -26.94
N ILE A 22 25.94 8.37 -26.86
CA ILE A 22 25.10 8.84 -27.97
C ILE A 22 25.54 10.28 -28.33
N PRO A 23 25.82 10.62 -29.60
CA PRO A 23 26.27 11.95 -29.96
C PRO A 23 25.12 12.98 -29.81
N HIS A 24 25.30 13.94 -28.92
CA HIS A 24 24.46 15.14 -28.83
C HIS A 24 24.62 15.97 -30.11
N ARG A 25 23.57 15.98 -30.95
CA ARG A 25 23.40 17.06 -31.95
C ARG A 25 22.79 18.27 -31.25
N PRO A 26 23.40 19.46 -31.31
CA PRO A 26 22.74 20.68 -30.84
C PRO A 26 21.60 21.02 -31.79
N ARG A 27 20.35 20.95 -31.30
CA ARG A 27 19.22 21.56 -32.00
C ARG A 27 19.35 23.07 -31.87
N ARG A 28 19.66 23.75 -32.98
CA ARG A 28 19.53 25.20 -33.09
C ARG A 28 18.06 25.57 -32.84
N CYS A 29 17.80 26.39 -31.82
CA CYS A 29 16.56 27.14 -31.73
C CYS A 29 16.53 28.16 -32.88
N PRO A 30 15.44 28.26 -33.67
CA PRO A 30 15.27 29.40 -34.55
C PRO A 30 15.06 30.64 -33.67
N ALA A 31 15.96 31.62 -33.80
CA ALA A 31 15.76 32.95 -33.25
C ALA A 31 14.64 33.66 -34.04
N GLY A 32 13.66 34.21 -33.32
CA GLY A 32 12.69 35.16 -33.87
C GLY A 32 11.26 34.66 -33.87
N LEU A 33 10.56 34.82 -32.75
CA LEU A 33 9.13 35.14 -32.74
C LEU A 33 8.89 36.09 -31.55
N ASN A 34 8.90 37.38 -31.87
CA ASN A 34 8.46 38.46 -31.00
C ASN A 34 6.94 38.37 -30.81
N THR A 35 6.52 38.63 -29.57
CA THR A 35 5.26 39.28 -29.15
C THR A 35 4.04 39.15 -30.08
N ALA A 36 3.18 38.17 -29.79
CA ALA A 36 1.76 38.26 -30.08
C ALA A 36 0.99 37.58 -28.94
N SER A 37 0.22 38.37 -28.21
CA SER A 37 -0.85 37.92 -27.33
C SER A 37 -1.82 37.06 -28.16
N ALA A 38 -1.91 35.77 -27.86
CA ALA A 38 -2.88 34.87 -28.46
C ALA A 38 -3.72 34.25 -27.35
N ASP A 39 -5.02 34.44 -27.47
CA ASP A 39 -6.06 34.10 -26.52
C ASP A 39 -6.04 32.61 -26.12
N LEU A 40 -5.91 32.37 -24.81
CA LEU A 40 -6.21 31.06 -24.23
C LEU A 40 -7.74 30.84 -24.25
N PRO A 41 -8.23 29.66 -24.70
CA PRO A 41 -9.66 29.38 -24.66
C PRO A 41 -10.15 29.35 -23.21
N GLN A 42 -11.13 30.21 -22.90
CA GLN A 42 -11.80 30.30 -21.61
C GLN A 42 -12.48 28.96 -21.26
N VAL A 43 -12.15 28.42 -20.08
CA VAL A 43 -12.84 27.27 -19.49
C VAL A 43 -14.19 27.75 -18.93
N PRO A 44 -15.34 27.25 -19.40
CA PRO A 44 -16.64 27.71 -18.89
C PRO A 44 -16.88 27.24 -17.44
N SER A 45 -17.48 28.13 -16.64
CA SER A 45 -17.81 27.89 -15.24
C SER A 45 -18.92 26.83 -15.07
N PRO A 46 -18.92 26.06 -13.95
CA PRO A 46 -19.80 24.91 -13.80
C PRO A 46 -21.15 25.31 -13.21
N GLN A 47 -22.03 25.99 -13.97
CA GLN A 47 -23.39 26.27 -13.49
C GLN A 47 -24.55 26.08 -14.50
N THR A 48 -24.33 25.52 -15.69
CA THR A 48 -25.46 25.29 -16.62
C THR A 48 -25.32 24.01 -17.42
N ALA A 49 -25.76 22.87 -16.83
CA ALA A 49 -26.13 21.66 -17.58
C ALA A 49 -26.94 20.68 -16.70
N ILE A 50 -28.11 21.09 -16.20
CA ILE A 50 -29.13 20.12 -15.75
C ILE A 50 -29.98 19.77 -16.99
N GLY A 51 -29.45 18.89 -17.83
CA GLY A 51 -30.18 18.25 -18.92
C GLY A 51 -30.80 16.93 -18.45
N LYS A 52 -32.08 16.70 -18.75
CA LYS A 52 -32.82 15.46 -18.43
C LYS A 52 -32.07 14.19 -18.93
N PRO A 53 -32.15 13.05 -18.22
CA PRO A 53 -31.43 11.84 -18.61
C PRO A 53 -31.95 11.30 -19.96
N ALA A 54 -31.07 11.29 -20.96
CA ALA A 54 -31.34 10.65 -22.25
C ALA A 54 -31.40 9.13 -22.08
N ARG A 55 -32.45 8.49 -22.61
CA ARG A 55 -32.57 7.03 -22.68
C ARG A 55 -31.42 6.47 -23.53
N PRO A 56 -30.73 5.38 -23.12
CA PRO A 56 -29.64 4.84 -23.91
C PRO A 56 -30.17 4.21 -25.21
N ARG A 57 -29.75 4.76 -26.36
CA ARG A 57 -29.91 4.13 -27.67
C ARG A 57 -29.09 2.83 -27.68
N ARG A 58 -29.77 1.69 -27.85
CA ARG A 58 -29.12 0.40 -28.14
C ARG A 58 -28.41 0.48 -29.49
N SER A 59 -27.09 0.66 -29.49
CA SER A 59 -26.29 0.41 -30.69
C SER A 59 -26.00 -1.08 -30.81
N ARG A 60 -26.53 -1.71 -31.88
CA ARG A 60 -26.13 -3.03 -32.37
C ARG A 60 -24.70 -2.94 -32.90
N TRP A 61 -23.71 -3.19 -32.05
CA TRP A 61 -22.38 -3.61 -32.47
C TRP A 61 -21.98 -4.80 -31.61
N GLY A 62 -21.88 -5.96 -32.26
CA GLY A 62 -21.55 -7.22 -31.63
C GLY A 62 -20.09 -7.27 -31.23
N CYS A 63 -19.79 -6.83 -30.01
CA CYS A 63 -18.62 -7.29 -29.28
C CYS A 63 -19.09 -8.34 -28.28
N SER A 64 -18.75 -9.61 -28.54
CA SER A 64 -18.96 -10.69 -27.59
C SER A 64 -18.07 -10.44 -26.37
N PRO A 65 -18.60 -10.39 -25.13
CA PRO A 65 -17.77 -10.20 -23.95
C PRO A 65 -17.09 -11.53 -23.59
N MET A 66 -15.88 -11.76 -24.10
CA MET A 66 -14.95 -12.76 -23.54
C MET A 66 -14.39 -12.24 -22.22
N SER A 67 -15.23 -12.18 -21.18
CA SER A 67 -14.81 -12.12 -19.77
C SER A 67 -15.99 -12.19 -18.79
N ALA A 68 -17.25 -12.17 -19.26
CA ALA A 68 -18.42 -12.15 -18.39
C ALA A 68 -19.10 -13.53 -18.17
N ARG A 69 -18.39 -14.65 -18.39
CA ARG A 69 -19.00 -16.01 -18.34
C ARG A 69 -18.76 -16.82 -17.08
N MET A 70 -18.32 -16.20 -15.98
CA MET A 70 -18.04 -16.95 -14.75
C MET A 70 -18.52 -16.27 -13.47
N VAL A 71 -19.70 -15.62 -13.47
CA VAL A 71 -20.48 -15.43 -12.23
C VAL A 71 -21.96 -15.37 -12.61
N SER A 72 -22.76 -16.30 -12.08
CA SER A 72 -24.22 -16.28 -12.22
C SER A 72 -24.82 -15.04 -11.54
N PRO A 73 -25.84 -14.36 -12.12
CA PRO A 73 -26.40 -13.15 -11.54
C PRO A 73 -27.38 -13.48 -10.40
N MET A 74 -26.86 -13.82 -9.21
CA MET A 74 -27.70 -14.05 -8.03
C MET A 74 -27.85 -12.81 -7.12
N TRP A 75 -27.19 -11.69 -7.41
CA TRP A 75 -27.16 -10.54 -6.51
C TRP A 75 -28.17 -9.45 -6.93
N ARG A 76 -29.46 -9.75 -6.76
CA ARG A 76 -30.51 -8.73 -6.52
C ARG A 76 -30.97 -8.82 -5.07
N SER A 77 -30.05 -8.83 -4.12
CA SER A 77 -30.38 -8.49 -2.75
C SER A 77 -29.94 -7.04 -2.54
N ARG A 78 -30.86 -6.17 -2.10
CA ARG A 78 -30.44 -4.98 -1.36
C ARG A 78 -29.46 -5.50 -0.32
N ALA A 79 -28.25 -4.94 -0.27
CA ALA A 79 -27.34 -5.15 0.85
C ALA A 79 -28.03 -4.59 2.10
N ARG A 80 -28.99 -5.35 2.64
CA ARG A 80 -29.35 -5.27 4.03
C ARG A 80 -28.04 -5.61 4.71
N ILE A 81 -27.51 -4.68 5.50
CA ILE A 81 -26.66 -5.06 6.61
C ILE A 81 -27.55 -6.03 7.40
N PHE A 82 -27.47 -7.32 7.05
CA PHE A 82 -28.11 -8.33 7.83
C PHE A 82 -27.41 -8.19 9.18
N PRO A 83 -28.13 -7.94 10.28
CA PRO A 83 -27.58 -8.36 11.55
C PRO A 83 -27.43 -9.85 11.35
N TYR A 84 -26.24 -10.31 10.97
CA TYR A 84 -25.90 -11.70 11.20
C TYR A 84 -26.23 -11.86 12.68
N PRO A 85 -27.19 -12.72 13.07
CA PRO A 85 -27.16 -13.22 14.41
C PRO A 85 -25.82 -13.95 14.44
N CYS A 86 -24.78 -13.24 14.86
CA CYS A 86 -23.59 -13.87 15.37
C CYS A 86 -24.18 -14.81 16.40
N ARG A 87 -24.22 -16.12 16.07
CA ARG A 87 -24.27 -17.13 17.12
C ARG A 87 -22.98 -16.88 17.87
N ARG A 88 -23.00 -15.89 18.77
CA ARG A 88 -22.09 -15.86 19.89
C ARG A 88 -22.45 -17.17 20.56
N GLU A 89 -21.61 -18.19 20.38
CA GLU A 89 -21.56 -19.23 21.39
C GLU A 89 -21.46 -18.47 22.71
N ALA A 90 -22.55 -18.53 23.48
CA ALA A 90 -22.67 -17.74 24.69
C ALA A 90 -21.45 -18.09 25.55
N GLY A 91 -20.60 -17.10 25.82
CA GLY A 91 -19.38 -17.30 26.58
C GLY A 91 -18.08 -17.40 25.78
N MET A 92 -18.03 -17.51 24.45
CA MET A 92 -16.75 -17.56 23.73
C MET A 92 -15.87 -16.32 23.99
N LEU A 93 -16.49 -15.14 23.96
CA LEU A 93 -15.78 -13.89 24.27
C LEU A 93 -15.33 -13.85 25.73
N GLU A 94 -16.15 -14.36 26.65
CA GLU A 94 -15.81 -14.39 28.07
C GLU A 94 -14.72 -15.42 28.38
N ASP A 95 -14.72 -16.57 27.69
CA ASP A 95 -13.64 -17.57 27.73
C ASP A 95 -12.33 -16.99 27.18
N LEU A 96 -12.38 -16.33 26.01
CA LEU A 96 -11.21 -15.63 25.46
C LEU A 96 -10.68 -14.57 26.42
N LYS A 97 -11.55 -13.74 27.01
CA LYS A 97 -11.15 -12.75 28.02
C LYS A 97 -10.52 -13.42 29.24
N ALA A 98 -11.09 -14.53 29.72
CA ALA A 98 -10.56 -15.28 30.86
C ALA A 98 -9.16 -15.86 30.55
N ARG A 99 -8.98 -16.46 29.36
CA ARG A 99 -7.67 -16.96 28.90
C ARG A 99 -6.63 -15.85 28.81
N VAL A 100 -6.98 -14.72 28.19
CA VAL A 100 -6.09 -13.56 28.09
C VAL A 100 -5.74 -12.99 29.46
N ALA A 101 -6.69 -12.93 30.39
CA ALA A 101 -6.45 -12.49 31.77
C ALA A 101 -5.50 -13.45 32.51
N ALA A 102 -5.71 -14.76 32.38
CA ALA A 102 -4.84 -15.79 32.98
C ALA A 102 -3.41 -15.73 32.41
N GLU A 103 -3.25 -15.62 31.09
CA GLU A 103 -1.93 -15.44 30.46
C GLU A 103 -1.25 -14.13 30.88
N SER A 104 -2.03 -13.04 30.98
CA SER A 104 -1.50 -11.75 31.44
C SER A 104 -1.04 -11.82 32.89
N ALA A 105 -1.80 -12.48 33.78
CA ALA A 105 -1.41 -12.72 35.16
C ALA A 105 -0.13 -13.57 35.25
N ALA A 106 -0.03 -14.64 34.45
CA ALA A 106 1.18 -15.48 34.38
C ALA A 106 2.42 -14.70 33.90
N ARG A 107 2.24 -13.65 33.11
CA ARG A 107 3.32 -12.74 32.64
C ARG A 107 3.57 -11.55 33.58
N GLY A 108 3.15 -11.64 34.84
CA GLY A 108 3.38 -10.59 35.85
C GLY A 108 2.39 -9.42 35.78
N GLY A 109 1.19 -9.63 35.22
CA GLY A 109 0.08 -8.69 35.26
C GLY A 109 0.18 -7.48 34.33
N LYS A 110 1.26 -7.32 33.55
CA LYS A 110 1.36 -6.27 32.53
C LYS A 110 0.68 -6.71 31.24
N ALA A 111 -0.59 -6.35 31.08
CA ALA A 111 -1.30 -6.49 29.81
C ALA A 111 -0.56 -5.71 28.71
N ARG A 112 -0.06 -6.41 27.68
CA ARG A 112 0.51 -5.77 26.49
C ARG A 112 -0.64 -5.43 25.54
N ARG A 113 -0.88 -4.14 25.32
CA ARG A 113 -1.85 -3.70 24.31
C ARG A 113 -1.25 -3.90 22.93
N ILE A 114 -1.90 -4.69 22.09
CA ILE A 114 -1.58 -4.83 20.67
C ILE A 114 -2.54 -3.93 19.91
N ALA A 115 -1.99 -3.01 19.12
CA ALA A 115 -2.76 -2.18 18.21
C ALA A 115 -3.03 -2.97 16.92
N LEU A 116 -4.21 -2.79 16.34
CA LEU A 116 -4.62 -3.50 15.13
C LEU A 116 -4.77 -2.52 13.98
N THR A 117 -4.18 -2.84 12.82
CA THR A 117 -4.46 -2.19 11.54
C THR A 117 -5.44 -3.07 10.78
N ASP A 118 -6.58 -2.53 10.36
CA ASP A 118 -7.50 -3.27 9.50
C ASP A 118 -7.19 -3.01 8.02
N SER A 119 -7.20 -4.09 7.24
CA SER A 119 -6.91 -4.08 5.80
C SER A 119 -8.11 -4.51 4.95
N THR A 120 -9.32 -4.57 5.53
CA THR A 120 -10.53 -5.07 4.85
C THR A 120 -10.83 -4.25 3.58
N PHE A 121 -10.70 -2.93 3.68
CA PHE A 121 -10.96 -2.00 2.58
C PHE A 121 -9.88 -2.00 1.48
N ARG A 122 -8.71 -2.59 1.72
CA ARG A 122 -7.57 -2.58 0.79
C ARG A 122 -7.09 -3.99 0.47
N ASP A 123 -6.29 -4.59 1.36
CA ASP A 123 -5.57 -5.83 1.07
C ASP A 123 -6.50 -7.05 1.11
N GLY A 124 -7.48 -7.07 2.01
CA GLY A 124 -8.44 -8.17 2.10
C GLY A 124 -9.19 -8.40 0.79
N GLN A 125 -9.74 -7.33 0.21
CA GLN A 125 -10.41 -7.42 -1.10
C GLN A 125 -9.45 -7.66 -2.27
N GLN A 126 -8.17 -7.28 -2.13
CA GLN A 126 -7.17 -7.49 -3.16
C GLN A 126 -6.82 -8.97 -3.27
N CYS A 127 -6.60 -9.62 -2.13
CA CYS A 127 -6.29 -11.05 -2.06
C CYS A 127 -7.50 -11.92 -2.43
N LEU A 128 -8.70 -11.56 -1.97
CA LEU A 128 -9.88 -12.44 -2.13
C LEU A 128 -10.72 -12.13 -3.37
N TRP A 129 -10.86 -10.85 -3.73
CA TRP A 129 -11.85 -10.39 -4.72
C TRP A 129 -11.24 -9.53 -5.82
N ALA A 130 -9.93 -9.68 -6.10
CA ALA A 130 -9.24 -9.00 -7.18
C ALA A 130 -9.52 -7.49 -7.25
N THR A 131 -9.56 -6.82 -6.10
CA THR A 131 -9.80 -5.37 -5.93
C THR A 131 -11.16 -4.86 -6.44
N ARG A 132 -12.22 -5.70 -6.40
CA ARG A 132 -13.54 -5.36 -6.93
C ARG A 132 -14.55 -4.81 -5.93
N MET A 133 -14.13 -4.42 -4.73
CA MET A 133 -15.02 -3.72 -3.79
C MET A 133 -15.29 -2.29 -4.30
N ARG A 134 -16.55 -2.03 -4.63
CA ARG A 134 -17.06 -0.70 -5.02
C ARG A 134 -17.15 0.23 -3.84
N THR A 135 -16.99 1.53 -4.10
CA THR A 135 -17.12 2.58 -3.08
C THR A 135 -18.46 2.47 -2.36
N GLU A 136 -19.57 2.22 -3.08
CA GLU A 136 -20.91 2.09 -2.51
C GLU A 136 -21.05 0.98 -1.46
N HIS A 137 -20.23 -0.08 -1.53
CA HIS A 137 -20.21 -1.16 -0.54
C HIS A 137 -19.38 -0.81 0.70
N MET A 138 -18.37 0.06 0.54
CA MET A 138 -17.50 0.48 1.64
C MET A 138 -18.21 1.49 2.56
N LEU A 139 -18.95 2.43 1.97
CA LEU A 139 -19.53 3.56 2.71
C LEU A 139 -20.47 3.17 3.86
N PRO A 140 -21.38 2.17 3.73
CA PRO A 140 -22.24 1.77 4.83
C PRO A 140 -21.47 1.15 6.01
N ALA A 141 -20.34 0.50 5.74
CA ALA A 141 -19.52 -0.14 6.76
C ALA A 141 -18.52 0.82 7.42
N ALA A 142 -18.09 1.87 6.72
CA ALA A 142 -17.06 2.80 7.16
C ALA A 142 -17.24 3.35 8.61
N PRO A 143 -18.44 3.77 9.06
CA PRO A 143 -18.63 4.22 10.45
C PRO A 143 -18.39 3.13 11.50
N LEU A 144 -18.67 1.87 11.17
CA LEU A 144 -18.43 0.73 12.07
C LEU A 144 -16.92 0.53 12.27
N PHE A 145 -16.14 0.59 11.19
CA PHE A 145 -14.68 0.50 11.24
C PHE A 145 -14.06 1.68 12.01
N ASP A 146 -14.60 2.90 11.83
CA ASP A 146 -14.15 4.09 12.59
C ASP A 146 -14.42 3.96 14.10
N ALA A 147 -15.51 3.27 14.48
CA ALA A 147 -15.87 3.05 15.87
C ALA A 147 -15.16 1.85 16.53
N ALA A 148 -14.56 0.95 15.74
CA ALA A 148 -13.97 -0.30 16.22
C ALA A 148 -12.68 -0.13 17.03
N GLY A 149 -12.04 1.04 16.97
CA GLY A 149 -10.83 1.34 17.75
C GLY A 149 -9.53 0.78 17.16
N PHE A 150 -9.48 0.59 15.85
CA PHE A 150 -8.24 0.29 15.12
C PHE A 150 -7.20 1.42 15.28
N ASP A 151 -5.93 1.07 15.25
CA ASP A 151 -4.82 2.03 15.22
C ASP A 151 -4.79 2.75 13.87
N THR A 152 -5.13 2.03 12.80
CA THR A 152 -5.11 2.52 11.43
C THR A 152 -6.06 1.70 10.56
N LEU A 153 -6.65 2.35 9.54
CA LEU A 153 -7.39 1.69 8.47
C LEU A 153 -6.61 1.76 7.17
N GLU A 154 -6.17 0.63 6.63
CA GLU A 154 -5.61 0.57 5.30
C GLU A 154 -6.75 0.60 4.28
N THR A 155 -6.84 1.70 3.53
CA THR A 155 -8.04 1.99 2.71
C THR A 155 -7.78 1.95 1.22
N ILE A 156 -6.53 2.18 0.80
CA ILE A 156 -6.20 2.25 -0.62
C ILE A 156 -4.70 2.02 -0.87
N ALA A 157 -4.37 1.45 -2.02
CA ALA A 157 -3.04 1.47 -2.60
C ALA A 157 -3.18 1.62 -4.12
N ILE A 158 -2.06 1.71 -4.83
CA ILE A 158 -2.04 1.89 -6.29
C ILE A 158 -2.91 0.87 -7.03
N VAL A 159 -2.92 -0.40 -6.62
CA VAL A 159 -3.74 -1.41 -7.29
C VAL A 159 -5.25 -1.17 -7.11
N GLN A 160 -5.69 -0.53 -6.02
CA GLN A 160 -7.07 -0.08 -5.87
C GLN A 160 -7.36 1.18 -6.70
N PHE A 161 -6.36 2.03 -7.00
CA PHE A 161 -6.51 3.09 -8.00
C PHE A 161 -6.77 2.49 -9.39
N ASP A 162 -5.95 1.52 -9.81
CA ASP A 162 -6.14 0.80 -11.07
C ASP A 162 -7.50 0.08 -11.09
N GLY A 163 -7.84 -0.59 -9.99
CA GLY A 163 -9.12 -1.29 -9.80
C GLY A 163 -10.33 -0.39 -10.00
N ALA A 164 -10.30 0.78 -9.33
CA ALA A 164 -11.36 1.78 -9.41
C ALA A 164 -11.55 2.30 -10.83
N VAL A 165 -10.46 2.69 -11.50
CA VAL A 165 -10.52 3.32 -12.82
C VAL A 165 -10.85 2.31 -13.92
N ILE A 166 -10.07 1.22 -14.00
CA ILE A 166 -10.14 0.27 -15.13
C ILE A 166 -11.44 -0.54 -15.07
N TYR A 167 -11.82 -1.00 -13.88
CA TYR A 167 -12.87 -2.01 -13.75
C TYR A 167 -14.16 -1.50 -13.13
N LEU A 168 -14.07 -0.58 -12.17
CA LEU A 168 -15.25 -0.11 -11.45
C LEU A 168 -15.84 1.17 -12.07
N ARG A 169 -15.04 1.89 -12.88
CA ARG A 169 -15.35 3.21 -13.46
C ARG A 169 -15.65 4.25 -12.38
N GLU A 170 -14.86 4.23 -11.32
CA GLU A 170 -14.97 5.10 -10.15
C GLU A 170 -13.72 5.98 -10.04
N ASP A 171 -13.86 7.20 -9.50
CA ASP A 171 -12.72 8.03 -9.12
C ASP A 171 -12.15 7.56 -7.77
N PRO A 172 -10.89 7.05 -7.73
CA PRO A 172 -10.27 6.62 -6.48
C PRO A 172 -10.02 7.77 -5.49
N PHE A 173 -9.83 9.01 -5.94
CA PHE A 173 -9.71 10.15 -5.04
C PHE A 173 -11.06 10.54 -4.44
N GLU A 174 -12.15 10.45 -5.21
CA GLU A 174 -13.51 10.62 -4.67
C GLU A 174 -13.82 9.56 -3.61
N ARG A 175 -13.42 8.30 -3.84
CA ARG A 175 -13.52 7.23 -2.84
C ARG A 175 -12.85 7.61 -1.51
N ILE A 176 -11.61 8.13 -1.56
CA ILE A 176 -10.89 8.55 -0.34
C ILE A 176 -11.67 9.67 0.38
N ARG A 177 -12.19 10.66 -0.35
CA ARG A 177 -12.97 11.77 0.23
C ARG A 177 -14.25 11.27 0.90
N LEU A 178 -15.02 10.42 0.21
CA LEU A 178 -16.27 9.85 0.73
C LEU A 178 -16.04 8.94 1.96
N LEU A 179 -14.93 8.21 1.98
CA LEU A 179 -14.49 7.46 3.15
C LEU A 179 -14.09 8.39 4.29
N ARG A 180 -13.33 9.46 4.02
CA ARG A 180 -12.90 10.43 5.03
C ARG A 180 -14.08 11.13 5.71
N GLU A 181 -15.17 11.38 4.98
CA GLU A 181 -16.39 11.94 5.55
C GLU A 181 -16.99 11.06 6.66
N ARG A 182 -16.80 9.74 6.56
CA ARG A 182 -17.38 8.71 7.43
C ARG A 182 -16.39 8.13 8.44
N ILE A 183 -15.10 8.18 8.14
CA ILE A 183 -13.98 7.75 8.99
C ILE A 183 -13.28 9.00 9.51
N ARG A 184 -13.70 9.47 10.68
CA ARG A 184 -13.25 10.76 11.23
C ARG A 184 -12.22 10.58 12.34
N ARG A 185 -12.26 9.45 13.06
CA ARG A 185 -11.45 9.20 14.25
C ARG A 185 -10.17 8.45 13.89
N THR A 186 -10.28 7.39 13.10
CA THR A 186 -9.16 6.50 12.79
C THR A 186 -8.35 7.03 11.60
N PRO A 187 -7.01 7.07 11.68
CA PRO A 187 -6.17 7.43 10.54
C PRO A 187 -6.40 6.48 9.36
N MET A 188 -6.62 7.05 8.17
CA MET A 188 -6.66 6.28 6.93
C MET A 188 -5.26 6.24 6.31
N ARG A 189 -4.78 5.02 6.05
CA ARG A 189 -3.50 4.73 5.43
C ARG A 189 -3.65 4.42 3.94
N GLY A 190 -2.78 5.04 3.15
CA GLY A 190 -2.50 4.68 1.76
C GLY A 190 -1.16 3.96 1.63
N ALA A 191 -0.88 3.39 0.46
CA ALA A 191 0.42 2.79 0.18
C ALA A 191 1.01 3.24 -1.17
N LEU A 192 2.32 3.46 -1.17
CA LEU A 192 3.15 3.81 -2.32
C LEU A 192 4.20 2.73 -2.56
N ARG A 193 4.31 2.30 -3.81
CA ARG A 193 5.29 1.30 -4.25
C ARG A 193 6.48 1.99 -4.90
N SER A 194 7.53 2.21 -4.12
CA SER A 194 8.81 2.78 -4.55
C SER A 194 8.61 4.03 -5.44
N ASN A 195 9.53 4.29 -6.38
CA ASN A 195 9.35 5.25 -7.47
C ASN A 195 8.59 4.65 -8.68
N LEU A 196 7.97 3.47 -8.53
CA LEU A 196 7.30 2.77 -9.64
C LEU A 196 5.82 3.15 -9.76
N LEU A 197 5.19 3.54 -8.65
CA LEU A 197 3.74 3.69 -8.53
C LEU A 197 3.03 2.47 -9.16
N HIS A 198 2.34 2.65 -10.29
CA HIS A 198 1.59 1.61 -11.00
C HIS A 198 2.41 0.85 -12.04
N GLY A 199 3.51 1.42 -12.52
CA GLY A 199 4.34 0.84 -13.58
C GLY A 199 5.36 -0.18 -13.09
N PHE A 200 6.16 -0.69 -14.01
CA PHE A 200 7.38 -1.47 -13.71
C PHE A 200 8.66 -0.69 -14.08
N ALA A 201 8.50 0.53 -14.58
CA ALA A 201 9.59 1.44 -14.86
C ALA A 201 9.63 2.54 -13.77
N PRO A 202 10.83 2.97 -13.34
CA PRO A 202 10.97 4.07 -12.41
C PRO A 202 10.42 5.36 -13.00
N LEU A 203 9.65 6.08 -12.18
CA LEU A 203 9.11 7.39 -12.49
C LEU A 203 9.97 8.48 -11.85
N GLY A 204 9.81 9.70 -12.36
CA GLY A 204 10.37 10.89 -11.74
C GLY A 204 9.85 11.07 -10.31
N PHE A 205 10.72 11.63 -9.45
CA PHE A 205 10.36 11.89 -8.06
C PHE A 205 9.20 12.88 -7.95
N ASP A 206 9.17 13.88 -8.82
CA ASP A 206 8.09 14.88 -8.96
C ASP A 206 6.70 14.25 -9.15
N ILE A 207 6.59 13.18 -9.93
CA ILE A 207 5.34 12.45 -10.13
C ILE A 207 4.90 11.76 -8.83
N SER A 208 5.85 11.11 -8.16
CA SER A 208 5.57 10.39 -6.90
C SER A 208 5.19 11.35 -5.78
N GLU A 209 5.84 12.51 -5.71
CA GLU A 209 5.55 13.61 -4.79
C GLU A 209 4.17 14.21 -5.06
N LEU A 210 3.83 14.52 -6.31
CA LEU A 210 2.50 15.04 -6.64
C LEU A 210 1.41 14.03 -6.28
N PHE A 211 1.65 12.74 -6.53
CA PHE A 211 0.70 11.69 -6.19
C PHE A 211 0.51 11.55 -4.68
N LEU A 212 1.60 11.62 -3.90
CA LEU A 212 1.58 11.69 -2.44
C LEU A 212 0.76 12.89 -1.94
N GLU A 213 1.02 14.09 -2.46
CA GLU A 213 0.29 15.32 -2.10
C GLU A 213 -1.21 15.18 -2.38
N CYS A 214 -1.58 14.63 -3.55
CA CYS A 214 -2.97 14.38 -3.92
C CYS A 214 -3.67 13.44 -2.93
N GLN A 215 -3.00 12.36 -2.50
CA GLN A 215 -3.55 11.40 -1.53
C GLN A 215 -3.80 12.04 -0.17
N LEU A 216 -2.85 12.84 0.34
CA LEU A 216 -2.98 13.53 1.63
C LEU A 216 -4.09 14.59 1.58
N ARG A 217 -4.17 15.36 0.49
CA ARG A 217 -5.28 16.30 0.24
C ARG A 217 -6.63 15.63 0.18
N ALA A 218 -6.71 14.40 -0.35
CA ALA A 218 -7.96 13.66 -0.45
C ALA A 218 -8.48 13.16 0.92
N GLY A 219 -7.59 12.99 1.91
CA GLY A 219 -8.01 12.64 3.27
C GLY A 219 -7.16 11.58 3.97
N LEU A 220 -6.12 11.04 3.32
CA LEU A 220 -5.20 10.12 3.98
C LEU A 220 -4.37 10.85 5.04
N ARG A 221 -3.97 10.12 6.08
CA ARG A 221 -3.16 10.65 7.20
C ARG A 221 -1.90 9.84 7.46
N GLU A 222 -1.81 8.65 6.88
CA GLU A 222 -0.63 7.83 6.92
C GLU A 222 -0.30 7.29 5.52
N ILE A 223 0.99 7.19 5.21
CA ILE A 223 1.47 6.63 3.96
C ILE A 223 2.46 5.51 4.28
N ALA A 224 2.16 4.31 3.79
CA ALA A 224 3.08 3.19 3.77
C ALA A 224 3.94 3.21 2.50
N PHE A 225 5.25 3.10 2.66
CA PHE A 225 6.21 3.00 1.57
C PHE A 225 6.70 1.56 1.47
N LEU A 226 6.56 0.99 0.28
CA LEU A 226 7.00 -0.36 -0.04
C LEU A 226 8.12 -0.31 -1.07
N GLU A 227 9.25 -0.91 -0.73
CA GLU A 227 10.41 -1.08 -1.61
C GLU A 227 10.84 -2.54 -1.58
N SER A 228 10.82 -3.19 -2.75
CA SER A 228 10.94 -4.65 -2.88
C SER A 228 12.34 -5.22 -2.60
N LEU A 229 13.36 -4.39 -2.69
CA LEU A 229 14.77 -4.73 -2.60
C LEU A 229 15.46 -4.11 -1.38
N HIS A 230 14.70 -3.45 -0.51
CA HIS A 230 15.22 -2.64 0.60
C HIS A 230 16.18 -1.53 0.16
N ALA A 231 15.99 -1.02 -1.07
CA ALA A 231 16.76 0.09 -1.62
C ALA A 231 16.25 1.44 -1.07
N TRP A 232 16.51 1.68 0.22
CA TRP A 232 15.96 2.80 1.00
C TRP A 232 16.17 4.18 0.41
N GLU A 233 17.28 4.40 -0.30
CA GLU A 233 17.55 5.69 -0.95
C GLU A 233 16.52 6.08 -2.00
N ILE A 234 15.81 5.12 -2.59
CA ILE A 234 14.76 5.37 -3.58
C ILE A 234 13.53 5.98 -2.90
N ILE A 235 13.17 5.51 -1.71
CA ILE A 235 11.96 5.93 -0.99
C ILE A 235 12.21 7.02 0.05
N ALA A 236 13.45 7.21 0.49
CA ALA A 236 13.81 8.18 1.53
C ALA A 236 13.33 9.61 1.23
N PRO A 237 13.46 10.15 0.00
CA PRO A 237 12.89 11.45 -0.32
C PRO A 237 11.37 11.50 -0.16
N GLY A 238 10.65 10.44 -0.53
CA GLY A 238 9.20 10.35 -0.40
C GLY A 238 8.75 10.28 1.06
N VAL A 239 9.47 9.52 1.90
CA VAL A 239 9.22 9.47 3.35
C VAL A 239 9.40 10.84 3.98
N ARG A 240 10.51 11.54 3.70
CA ARG A 240 10.74 12.90 4.21
C ARG A 240 9.63 13.86 3.80
N LYS A 241 9.27 13.87 2.51
CA LYS A 241 8.19 14.72 2.00
C LYS A 241 6.84 14.42 2.65
N ALA A 242 6.51 13.15 2.88
CA ALA A 242 5.26 12.78 3.57
C ALA A 242 5.21 13.34 5.00
N LYS A 243 6.34 13.28 5.72
CA LYS A 243 6.46 13.87 7.06
C LYS A 243 6.35 15.39 7.03
N GLU A 244 6.99 16.07 6.07
CA GLU A 244 6.86 17.52 5.87
C GLU A 244 5.41 17.96 5.63
N LEU A 245 4.63 17.12 4.94
CA LEU A 245 3.20 17.33 4.71
C LEU A 245 2.32 16.93 5.91
N GLY A 246 2.93 16.53 7.03
CA GLY A 246 2.24 16.18 8.27
C GLY A 246 1.61 14.79 8.29
N ALA A 247 2.01 13.88 7.40
CA ALA A 247 1.57 12.50 7.41
C ALA A 247 2.46 11.62 8.30
N THR A 248 1.84 10.65 8.98
CA THR A 248 2.57 9.53 9.58
C THR A 248 3.14 8.65 8.47
N THR A 249 4.32 8.09 8.71
CA THR A 249 5.03 7.27 7.73
C THR A 249 5.26 5.86 8.25
N THR A 250 4.92 4.88 7.40
CA THR A 250 5.24 3.47 7.61
C THR A 250 6.20 3.03 6.52
N VAL A 251 7.30 2.39 6.88
CA VAL A 251 8.22 1.75 5.91
C VAL A 251 8.07 0.24 6.03
N ALA A 252 7.82 -0.43 4.90
CA ALA A 252 7.69 -1.88 4.86
C ALA A 252 9.07 -2.55 4.70
N VAL A 253 9.43 -3.40 5.66
CA VAL A 253 10.54 -4.36 5.55
C VAL A 253 9.92 -5.69 5.12
N LEU A 254 10.19 -6.11 3.89
CA LEU A 254 9.57 -7.28 3.28
C LEU A 254 10.35 -8.55 3.64
N TYR A 255 9.62 -9.55 4.12
CA TYR A 255 10.20 -10.85 4.42
C TYR A 255 10.47 -11.66 3.15
N ASN A 256 11.59 -12.36 3.16
CA ASN A 256 12.07 -13.31 2.19
C ASN A 256 12.79 -14.43 2.95
N ASP A 257 12.56 -15.68 2.56
CA ASP A 257 13.17 -16.88 3.15
C ASP A 257 14.37 -17.41 2.35
N ALA A 258 14.82 -16.66 1.34
CA ALA A 258 16.00 -17.02 0.58
C ALA A 258 17.27 -17.02 1.47
N PRO A 259 18.30 -17.83 1.12
CA PRO A 259 19.58 -17.80 1.82
C PRO A 259 20.16 -16.38 1.90
N GLY A 260 20.64 -16.00 3.08
CA GLY A 260 21.19 -14.66 3.37
C GLY A 260 20.18 -13.66 3.97
N TYR A 261 18.89 -13.97 3.99
CA TYR A 261 17.86 -13.17 4.66
C TYR A 261 17.66 -13.66 6.11
N ASP A 262 18.67 -13.47 6.96
CA ASP A 262 18.67 -13.89 8.36
C ASP A 262 18.41 -12.74 9.34
N ALA A 263 18.44 -13.03 10.65
CA ALA A 263 18.25 -12.01 11.68
C ALA A 263 19.24 -10.85 11.61
N ALA A 264 20.50 -11.09 11.22
CA ALA A 264 21.51 -10.04 11.10
C ALA A 264 21.20 -9.11 9.92
N TYR A 265 20.78 -9.69 8.79
CA TYR A 265 20.30 -8.93 7.64
C TYR A 265 19.11 -8.04 8.00
N TYR A 266 18.07 -8.58 8.65
CA TYR A 266 16.89 -7.78 8.98
C TYR A 266 17.17 -6.73 10.07
N GLU A 267 18.13 -6.97 10.97
CA GLU A 267 18.60 -5.95 11.90
C GLU A 267 19.30 -4.79 11.18
N SER A 268 20.19 -5.08 10.21
CA SER A 268 20.85 -4.02 9.44
C SER A 268 19.86 -3.23 8.58
N VAL A 269 18.97 -3.94 7.88
CA VAL A 269 17.94 -3.33 7.04
C VAL A 269 17.02 -2.40 7.83
N ALA A 270 16.59 -2.81 9.02
CA ALA A 270 15.78 -1.95 9.90
C ALA A 270 16.57 -0.73 10.41
N ARG A 271 17.84 -0.92 10.77
CA ARG A 271 18.73 0.17 11.21
C ARG A 271 18.96 1.20 10.12
N ASP A 272 19.20 0.75 8.90
CA ASP A 272 19.41 1.63 7.74
C ASP A 272 18.14 2.41 7.43
N ALA A 273 16.97 1.78 7.51
CA ALA A 273 15.69 2.46 7.34
C ALA A 273 15.49 3.59 8.36
N VAL A 274 15.82 3.35 9.64
CA VAL A 274 15.74 4.39 10.69
C VAL A 274 16.77 5.49 10.45
N THR A 275 18.01 5.13 10.12
CA THR A 275 19.11 6.08 9.91
C THR A 275 18.83 7.03 8.75
N LEU A 276 18.29 6.52 7.64
CA LEU A 276 18.07 7.30 6.42
C LEU A 276 16.78 8.12 6.43
N MET A 277 15.74 7.61 7.10
CA MET A 277 14.38 8.11 6.91
C MET A 277 13.65 8.47 8.21
N THR A 278 14.06 7.91 9.36
CA THR A 278 13.37 8.07 10.66
C THR A 278 11.85 7.84 10.57
N PRO A 279 11.37 6.71 10.01
CA PRO A 279 9.94 6.49 9.85
C PRO A 279 9.24 6.39 11.21
N ASP A 280 7.97 6.76 11.28
CA ASP A 280 7.19 6.63 12.52
C ASP A 280 6.93 5.16 12.88
N ARG A 281 6.93 4.30 11.85
CA ARG A 281 6.67 2.88 11.97
C ARG A 281 7.47 2.07 10.94
N ILE A 282 7.95 0.91 11.38
CA ILE A 282 8.42 -0.16 10.49
C ILE A 282 7.39 -1.27 10.50
N MET A 283 6.86 -1.59 9.32
CA MET A 283 6.00 -2.73 9.08
C MET A 283 6.85 -3.90 8.58
N PHE A 284 7.06 -4.92 9.41
CA PHE A 284 7.65 -6.17 8.95
C PHE A 284 6.55 -6.99 8.26
N ALA A 285 6.68 -7.17 6.94
CA ALA A 285 5.61 -7.67 6.08
C ALA A 285 5.99 -8.99 5.41
N ASP A 286 5.31 -10.06 5.80
CA ASP A 286 5.32 -11.38 5.19
C ASP A 286 4.22 -11.47 4.13
N ALA A 287 4.49 -10.90 2.96
CA ALA A 287 3.56 -10.88 1.84
C ALA A 287 3.26 -12.28 1.27
N GLY A 288 4.10 -13.27 1.56
CA GLY A 288 3.90 -14.65 1.12
C GLY A 288 3.05 -15.48 2.09
N GLY A 289 2.88 -15.03 3.34
CA GLY A 289 2.34 -15.88 4.41
C GLY A 289 3.22 -17.10 4.69
N THR A 290 4.52 -17.01 4.41
CA THR A 290 5.44 -18.16 4.47
C THR A 290 6.28 -18.19 5.74
N MET A 291 6.20 -17.16 6.59
CA MET A 291 7.04 -17.06 7.78
C MET A 291 6.64 -18.09 8.84
N THR A 292 7.59 -18.93 9.24
CA THR A 292 7.36 -19.88 10.35
C THR A 292 7.49 -19.20 11.72
N LEU A 293 6.95 -19.83 12.77
CA LEU A 293 7.07 -19.33 14.13
C LEU A 293 8.52 -19.28 14.62
N GLU A 294 9.36 -20.22 14.17
CA GLU A 294 10.79 -20.27 14.47
C GLU A 294 11.49 -19.04 13.90
N LYS A 295 11.26 -18.75 12.60
CA LYS A 295 11.80 -17.57 11.92
C LYS A 295 11.30 -16.28 12.57
N LEU A 296 10.02 -16.22 12.92
CA LEU A 296 9.43 -15.06 13.60
C LEU A 296 10.11 -14.77 14.94
N ARG A 297 10.34 -15.82 15.76
CA ARG A 297 11.02 -15.70 17.06
C ARG A 297 12.48 -15.27 16.93
N GLU A 298 13.13 -15.60 15.82
CA GLU A 298 14.51 -15.24 15.52
C GLU A 298 14.63 -13.80 15.00
N ILE A 299 13.84 -13.45 13.98
CA ILE A 299 14.01 -12.23 13.18
C ILE A 299 13.40 -11.01 13.87
N ILE A 300 12.18 -11.12 14.43
CA ILE A 300 11.49 -9.96 14.99
C ILE A 300 12.27 -9.27 16.12
N PRO A 301 12.92 -9.99 17.07
CA PRO A 301 13.80 -9.34 18.04
C PRO A 301 14.96 -8.57 17.40
N ALA A 302 15.50 -9.06 16.29
CA ALA A 302 16.59 -8.42 15.57
C ALA A 302 16.13 -7.13 14.87
N VAL A 303 14.98 -7.17 14.20
CA VAL A 303 14.32 -5.99 13.62
C VAL A 303 14.07 -4.93 14.72
N ARG A 304 13.60 -5.36 15.91
CA ARG A 304 13.39 -4.46 17.05
C ARG A 304 14.67 -3.80 17.56
N ARG A 305 15.80 -4.51 17.56
CA ARG A 305 17.10 -3.91 17.91
C ARG A 305 17.53 -2.89 16.85
N GLY A 306 17.38 -3.24 15.57
CA GLY A 306 17.73 -2.36 14.45
C GLY A 306 16.93 -1.06 14.44
N MET A 307 15.64 -1.12 14.72
CA MET A 307 14.78 0.08 14.71
C MET A 307 14.92 0.99 15.94
N GLY A 308 15.49 0.49 17.04
CA GLY A 308 15.55 1.21 18.30
C GLY A 308 14.19 1.33 19.02
N PRO A 309 14.14 2.08 20.15
CA PRO A 309 12.94 2.12 21.00
C PRO A 309 11.86 3.10 20.53
N GLU A 310 12.18 4.04 19.65
CA GLU A 310 11.29 5.13 19.26
C GLU A 310 10.31 4.76 18.13
N VAL A 311 10.75 3.88 17.23
CA VAL A 311 9.97 3.47 16.05
C VAL A 311 9.00 2.36 16.43
N ARG A 312 7.76 2.45 15.96
CA ARG A 312 6.76 1.41 16.21
C ARG A 312 6.98 0.23 15.26
N LEU A 313 6.97 -0.98 15.81
CA LEU A 313 6.89 -2.21 15.01
C LEU A 313 5.43 -2.56 14.71
N GLU A 314 5.12 -2.77 13.44
CA GLU A 314 3.91 -3.44 12.97
C GLU A 314 4.28 -4.72 12.25
N PHE A 315 3.44 -5.75 12.37
CA PHE A 315 3.63 -7.03 11.71
C PHE A 315 2.44 -7.28 10.78
N ASN A 316 2.73 -7.59 9.53
CA ASN A 316 1.74 -7.91 8.50
C ASN A 316 2.09 -9.28 7.90
N THR A 317 1.09 -10.14 7.71
CA THR A 317 1.25 -11.46 7.09
C THR A 317 -0.05 -11.85 6.39
N HIS A 318 0.01 -12.85 5.52
CA HIS A 318 -1.13 -13.42 4.78
C HIS A 318 -1.45 -14.84 5.25
N CYS A 319 -2.65 -15.34 4.92
CA CYS A 319 -3.19 -16.64 5.34
C CYS A 319 -3.76 -17.44 4.17
#